data_AF-X1U6Q1-F1
#
_entry.id   AF-X1U6Q1-F1
#
_cell.length_a   1.000
_cell.length_b   1.000
_cell.length_c   1.000
_cell.angle_alpha   90.00
_cell.angle_beta   90.00
_cell.angle_gamma   90.00
#
_symmetry.space_group_name_H-M   'P 1'
#
loop_
_entity.id
_entity.type
_entity.pdbx_description
1 polymer ?
#
loop_
_entity_poly.entity_id
_entity_poly.type
_entity_poly.pdbx_seq_one_letter_code
_entity_poly.pdbx_strand_id
1 'polypeptide(L)'
;VDSLNPVPIHKVLPVIIKPFFILLLSIAALFFITNTSLSQQTAEQLFEKALYLEEATGELDQAIDLFQQILEEFPDNREVAAKSLLHLGICYEKQGLKQARGTYQDVINKYPDRQGEVALAKDRLNRLVSLQVIPPKPTFTKIRIPTKITWNARLSPDGQKLNLASDGELWSIPLSGKLGTEFPGVPVKLNTGDVPVENSGLAWSGDGKWIAFNDNEYITNKEMEGIQEIHIVSAEGGEPKG
;
A
#
# COMPACT_ATOMS: atom_id res chain seq x y z
N VAL A 1 -110.63 12.07 30.35
CA VAL A 1 -109.24 12.32 30.78
C VAL A 1 -108.52 11.01 30.59
N ASP A 2 -108.18 10.71 29.34
CA ASP A 2 -106.81 10.85 28.76
C ASP A 2 -105.95 9.65 29.21
N SER A 3 -105.29 8.87 28.36
CA SER A 3 -104.60 9.21 27.11
C SER A 3 -104.28 7.98 26.24
N LEU A 4 -104.46 8.15 24.93
CA LEU A 4 -103.78 7.59 23.75
C LEU A 4 -102.65 6.52 23.90
N ASN A 5 -102.91 5.32 23.34
CA ASN A 5 -102.14 4.49 22.37
C ASN A 5 -100.58 4.57 22.29
N PRO A 6 -99.85 3.45 22.02
CA PRO A 6 -99.84 2.88 20.65
C PRO A 6 -99.67 1.35 20.48
N VAL A 7 -99.99 0.91 19.26
CA VAL A 7 -99.87 -0.45 18.68
C VAL A 7 -98.40 -0.81 18.36
N PRO A 8 -97.93 -2.07 18.50
CA PRO A 8 -96.70 -2.51 17.87
C PRO A 8 -96.96 -3.31 16.57
N ILE A 9 -96.39 -2.80 15.47
CA ILE A 9 -96.29 -3.41 14.15
C ILE A 9 -94.90 -4.04 13.99
N HIS A 10 -94.88 -5.29 13.53
CA HIS A 10 -93.85 -6.10 12.83
C HIS A 10 -92.35 -5.91 13.15
N LYS A 11 -91.63 -7.04 13.26
CA LYS A 11 -90.53 -7.44 12.34
C LYS A 11 -89.87 -8.75 12.77
N VAL A 12 -90.11 -9.82 12.01
CA VAL A 12 -89.20 -10.97 11.93
C VAL A 12 -88.13 -10.56 10.89
N LEU A 13 -86.88 -10.36 11.30
CA LEU A 13 -85.77 -10.22 10.35
C LEU A 13 -85.49 -11.59 9.71
N PRO A 14 -85.26 -11.68 8.39
CA PRO A 14 -84.86 -12.93 7.78
C PRO A 14 -83.37 -13.18 8.08
N VAL A 15 -83.08 -14.43 8.41
CA VAL A 15 -81.72 -14.99 8.53
C VAL A 15 -81.09 -14.99 7.14
N ILE A 16 -80.47 -13.90 6.72
CA ILE A 16 -79.70 -13.80 5.46
C ILE A 16 -78.30 -13.27 5.77
N ILE A 17 -77.56 -13.97 6.65
CA ILE A 17 -76.15 -13.64 6.95
C ILE A 17 -75.20 -14.77 6.54
N LYS A 18 -75.71 -15.97 6.22
CA LYS A 18 -74.87 -17.16 6.03
C LYS A 18 -74.21 -17.38 4.66
N PRO A 19 -74.68 -16.88 3.50
CA PRO A 19 -73.97 -17.13 2.24
C PRO A 19 -72.88 -16.08 1.93
N PHE A 20 -73.00 -14.87 2.47
CA PHE A 20 -72.05 -13.77 2.21
C PHE A 20 -70.75 -13.94 3.01
N PHE A 21 -70.83 -14.49 4.22
CA PHE A 21 -69.67 -14.74 5.07
C PHE A 21 -68.75 -15.85 4.52
N ILE A 22 -69.31 -16.87 3.88
CA ILE A 22 -68.56 -17.97 3.26
C ILE A 22 -67.85 -17.49 1.98
N LEU A 23 -68.51 -16.63 1.19
CA LEU A 23 -67.91 -16.03 -0.01
C LEU A 23 -66.75 -15.07 0.34
N LEU A 24 -66.88 -14.30 1.42
CA LEU A 24 -65.84 -13.37 1.91
C LEU A 24 -64.60 -14.12 2.44
N LEU A 25 -64.79 -15.27 3.12
CA LEU A 25 -63.71 -16.14 3.59
C LEU A 25 -62.95 -16.82 2.43
N SER A 26 -63.65 -17.20 1.34
CA SER A 26 -62.98 -17.76 0.15
C SER A 26 -62.15 -16.74 -0.63
N ILE A 27 -62.55 -15.46 -0.66
CA ILE A 27 -61.79 -14.40 -1.33
C ILE A 27 -60.54 -14.02 -0.52
N ALA A 28 -60.62 -14.05 0.82
CA ALA A 28 -59.46 -13.85 1.69
C ALA A 28 -58.43 -15.01 1.58
N ALA A 29 -58.88 -16.25 1.39
CA ALA A 29 -57.99 -17.39 1.16
C ALA A 29 -57.27 -17.35 -0.20
N LEU A 30 -57.89 -16.79 -1.25
CA LEU A 30 -57.24 -16.60 -2.55
C LEU A 30 -56.26 -15.41 -2.59
N PHE A 31 -56.40 -14.43 -1.69
CA PHE A 31 -55.44 -13.31 -1.57
C PHE A 31 -54.18 -13.65 -0.76
N PHE A 32 -54.20 -14.75 0.01
CA PHE A 32 -53.04 -15.22 0.77
C PHE A 32 -52.08 -16.09 -0.05
N ILE A 33 -52.46 -16.55 -1.25
CA ILE A 33 -51.63 -17.44 -2.09
C ILE A 33 -50.80 -16.65 -3.12
N THR A 34 -51.00 -15.34 -3.28
CA THR A 34 -50.36 -14.57 -4.37
C THR A 34 -49.12 -13.75 -3.98
N ASN A 35 -48.62 -13.83 -2.74
CA ASN A 35 -47.56 -12.92 -2.25
C ASN A 35 -46.25 -13.59 -1.80
N THR A 36 -45.90 -14.76 -2.31
CA THR A 36 -44.57 -15.33 -2.06
C THR A 36 -43.89 -15.77 -3.34
N SER A 37 -43.64 -14.80 -4.22
CA SER A 37 -42.43 -14.83 -5.05
C SER A 37 -41.45 -13.83 -4.44
N LEU A 38 -40.83 -14.21 -3.32
CA LEU A 38 -39.56 -13.59 -2.95
C LEU A 38 -38.61 -13.96 -4.09
N SER A 39 -38.33 -13.03 -4.99
CA SER A 39 -37.27 -13.21 -5.98
C SER A 39 -35.97 -13.29 -5.20
N GLN A 40 -35.55 -14.50 -4.84
CA GLN A 40 -34.28 -14.71 -4.16
C GLN A 40 -33.18 -14.31 -5.13
N GLN A 41 -32.41 -13.28 -4.76
CA GLN A 41 -31.30 -12.81 -5.58
C GLN A 41 -30.28 -13.95 -5.69
N THR A 42 -29.73 -14.16 -6.88
CA THR A 42 -28.69 -15.18 -7.06
C THR A 42 -27.35 -14.68 -6.52
N ALA A 43 -26.44 -15.61 -6.24
CA ALA A 43 -25.08 -15.29 -5.83
C ALA A 43 -24.40 -14.35 -6.84
N GLU A 44 -24.62 -14.58 -8.14
CA GLU A 44 -24.07 -13.78 -9.24
C GLU A 44 -24.61 -12.35 -9.23
N GLN A 45 -25.92 -12.17 -9.02
CA GLN A 45 -26.53 -10.84 -8.95
C GLN A 45 -26.02 -10.04 -7.75
N LEU A 46 -25.87 -10.70 -6.59
CA LEU A 46 -25.27 -10.07 -5.42
C LEU A 46 -23.80 -9.72 -5.67
N PHE A 47 -23.05 -10.60 -6.34
CA PHE A 47 -21.66 -10.37 -6.67
C PHE A 47 -21.49 -9.19 -7.64
N GLU A 48 -22.30 -9.11 -8.69
CA GLU A 48 -22.30 -7.98 -9.63
C GLU A 48 -22.60 -6.65 -8.91
N LYS A 49 -23.57 -6.66 -7.99
CA LYS A 49 -23.89 -5.48 -7.17
C LYS A 49 -22.72 -5.08 -6.26
N ALA A 50 -22.09 -6.06 -5.59
CA ALA A 50 -20.94 -5.82 -4.73
C ALA A 50 -19.74 -5.27 -5.50
N LEU A 51 -19.47 -5.83 -6.69
CA LEU A 51 -18.41 -5.37 -7.58
C LEU A 51 -18.65 -3.95 -8.07
N TYR A 52 -19.90 -3.60 -8.39
CA TYR A 52 -20.26 -2.22 -8.75
C TYR A 52 -19.97 -1.24 -7.60
N LEU A 53 -20.34 -1.60 -6.37
CA LEU A 53 -20.05 -0.76 -5.20
C LEU A 53 -18.54 -0.63 -4.95
N GLU A 54 -17.77 -1.70 -5.16
CA GLU A 54 -16.33 -1.69 -4.96
C GLU A 54 -15.58 -0.87 -6.03
N GLU A 55 -15.89 -1.10 -7.30
CA GLU A 55 -15.10 -0.59 -8.43
C GLU A 55 -15.64 0.73 -8.99
N ALA A 56 -16.97 0.90 -9.05
CA ALA A 56 -17.58 2.06 -9.69
C ALA A 56 -17.87 3.19 -8.70
N THR A 57 -18.39 2.86 -7.51
CA THR A 57 -18.75 3.90 -6.52
C THR A 57 -17.72 4.08 -5.41
N GLY A 58 -16.90 3.05 -5.14
CA GLY A 58 -15.94 3.06 -4.03
C GLY A 58 -16.61 2.97 -2.66
N GLU A 59 -17.86 2.52 -2.59
CA GLU A 59 -18.61 2.29 -1.35
C GLU A 59 -18.19 0.97 -0.70
N LEU A 60 -16.96 0.96 -0.19
CA LEU A 60 -16.27 -0.25 0.26
C LEU A 60 -16.99 -0.96 1.42
N ASP A 61 -17.60 -0.23 2.35
CA ASP A 61 -18.34 -0.84 3.46
C ASP A 61 -19.55 -1.64 2.98
N GLN A 62 -20.33 -1.10 2.04
CA GLN A 62 -21.49 -1.81 1.48
C GLN A 62 -21.06 -2.98 0.58
N ALA A 63 -19.94 -2.84 -0.14
CA ALA A 63 -19.38 -3.96 -0.91
C ALA A 63 -18.94 -5.10 0.03
N ILE A 64 -18.30 -4.77 1.16
CA ILE A 64 -17.92 -5.74 2.19
C ILE A 64 -19.13 -6.50 2.71
N ASP A 65 -20.20 -5.79 3.09
CA ASP A 65 -21.43 -6.40 3.60
C ASP A 65 -22.01 -7.41 2.59
N LEU A 66 -22.06 -7.04 1.30
CA LEU A 66 -22.55 -7.93 0.26
C LEU A 66 -21.63 -9.14 0.01
N PHE A 67 -20.31 -8.94 -0.03
CA PHE A 67 -19.39 -10.08 -0.18
C PHE A 67 -19.47 -11.04 1.00
N GLN A 68 -19.63 -10.55 2.23
CA GLN A 68 -19.88 -11.38 3.41
C GLN A 68 -21.19 -12.14 3.28
N GLN A 69 -22.27 -11.46 2.88
CA GLN A 69 -23.57 -12.09 2.64
C GLN A 69 -23.48 -13.24 1.63
N ILE A 70 -22.74 -13.05 0.53
CA ILE A 70 -22.56 -14.11 -0.48
C ILE A 70 -21.83 -15.33 0.11
N LEU A 71 -20.80 -15.10 0.92
CA LEU A 71 -20.04 -16.16 1.56
C LEU A 71 -20.85 -16.95 2.60
N GLU A 72 -21.86 -16.31 3.20
CA GLU A 72 -22.76 -16.91 4.19
C GLU A 72 -23.94 -17.65 3.54
N GLU A 73 -24.60 -17.03 2.56
CA GLU A 73 -25.82 -17.56 1.94
C GLU A 73 -25.56 -18.55 0.80
N PHE A 74 -24.41 -18.44 0.11
CA PHE A 74 -24.09 -19.25 -1.06
C PHE A 74 -22.73 -19.98 -0.96
N PRO A 75 -22.41 -20.66 0.16
CA PRO A 75 -21.11 -21.32 0.35
C PRO A 75 -20.87 -22.45 -0.67
N ASP A 76 -21.94 -23.07 -1.17
CA ASP A 76 -21.86 -24.16 -2.16
C ASP A 76 -21.56 -23.65 -3.58
N ASN A 77 -21.82 -22.36 -3.87
CA ASN A 77 -21.41 -21.75 -5.12
C ASN A 77 -19.92 -21.36 -5.04
N ARG A 78 -19.07 -22.38 -5.14
CA ARG A 78 -17.61 -22.24 -5.00
C ARG A 78 -16.99 -21.18 -5.93
N GLU A 79 -17.54 -20.99 -7.12
CA GLU A 79 -17.03 -19.99 -8.05
C GLU A 79 -17.28 -18.57 -7.53
N VAL A 80 -18.53 -18.25 -7.21
CA VAL A 80 -18.89 -16.92 -6.72
C VAL A 80 -18.33 -16.68 -5.32
N ALA A 81 -18.28 -17.70 -4.47
CA ALA A 81 -17.68 -17.61 -3.14
C ALA A 81 -16.16 -17.32 -3.21
N ALA A 82 -15.41 -17.94 -4.13
CA ALA A 82 -13.99 -17.63 -4.31
C ALA A 82 -13.76 -16.20 -4.79
N LYS A 83 -14.55 -15.73 -5.78
CA LYS A 83 -14.51 -14.34 -6.25
C LYS A 83 -14.86 -13.37 -5.12
N SER A 84 -15.94 -13.63 -4.38
CA SER A 84 -16.39 -12.78 -3.27
C SER A 84 -15.34 -12.68 -2.16
N LEU A 85 -14.70 -13.80 -1.80
CA LEU A 85 -13.64 -13.79 -0.79
C LEU A 85 -12.40 -13.01 -1.25
N LEU A 86 -12.02 -13.13 -2.53
CA LEU A 86 -10.93 -12.34 -3.10
C LEU A 86 -11.25 -10.84 -3.02
N HIS A 87 -12.43 -10.43 -3.49
CA HIS A 87 -12.84 -9.04 -3.51
C HIS A 87 -13.05 -8.46 -2.10
N LEU A 88 -13.55 -9.25 -1.15
CA LEU A 88 -13.56 -8.88 0.27
C LEU A 88 -12.15 -8.52 0.78
N GLY A 89 -11.14 -9.30 0.38
CA GLY A 89 -9.75 -8.98 0.68
C GLY A 89 -9.30 -7.66 0.05
N ILE A 90 -9.73 -7.38 -1.18
CA ILE A 90 -9.44 -6.11 -1.90
C ILE A 90 -10.10 -4.91 -1.21
N CYS A 91 -11.35 -5.03 -0.76
CA CYS A 91 -12.00 -3.99 0.02
C CYS A 91 -11.23 -3.70 1.31
N TYR A 92 -10.88 -4.74 2.07
CA TYR A 92 -10.08 -4.59 3.29
C TYR A 92 -8.71 -3.96 3.01
N GLU A 93 -8.05 -4.33 1.91
CA GLU A 93 -6.79 -3.71 1.50
C GLU A 93 -6.97 -2.21 1.20
N LYS A 94 -7.98 -1.85 0.40
CA LYS A 94 -8.29 -0.45 0.05
C LYS A 94 -8.61 0.41 1.28
N GLN A 95 -9.20 -0.18 2.33
CA GLN A 95 -9.46 0.48 3.61
C GLN A 95 -8.26 0.48 4.58
N GLY A 96 -7.14 -0.15 4.23
CA GLY A 96 -5.97 -0.27 5.11
C GLY A 96 -6.20 -1.19 6.32
N LEU A 97 -7.19 -2.08 6.25
CA LEU A 97 -7.55 -2.99 7.32
C LEU A 97 -6.60 -4.18 7.41
N LYS A 98 -6.28 -4.59 8.64
CA LYS A 98 -5.39 -5.73 8.90
C LYS A 98 -5.96 -7.07 8.41
N GLN A 99 -7.29 -7.14 8.25
CA GLN A 99 -7.98 -8.35 7.77
C GLN A 99 -7.56 -8.77 6.36
N ALA A 100 -7.16 -7.83 5.48
CA ALA A 100 -6.86 -8.12 4.07
C ALA A 100 -5.91 -9.30 3.88
N ARG A 101 -4.84 -9.34 4.69
CA ARG A 101 -3.84 -10.42 4.65
C ARG A 101 -4.44 -11.80 4.95
N GLY A 102 -5.26 -11.86 6.00
CA GLY A 102 -5.94 -13.09 6.40
C GLY A 102 -6.91 -13.55 5.30
N THR A 103 -7.66 -12.60 4.72
CA THR A 103 -8.63 -12.90 3.66
C THR A 103 -7.95 -13.44 2.40
N TYR A 104 -6.83 -12.87 1.95
CA TYR A 104 -6.08 -13.45 0.81
C TYR A 104 -5.52 -14.83 1.11
N GLN A 105 -5.04 -15.06 2.33
CA GLN A 105 -4.59 -16.38 2.75
C GLN A 105 -5.75 -17.40 2.72
N ASP A 106 -6.95 -16.97 3.11
CA ASP A 106 -8.14 -17.80 3.03
C ASP A 106 -8.53 -18.15 1.59
N VAL A 107 -8.39 -17.24 0.63
CA VAL A 107 -8.60 -17.56 -0.81
C VAL A 107 -7.68 -18.70 -1.24
N ILE A 108 -6.39 -18.59 -0.90
CA ILE A 108 -5.37 -19.58 -1.25
C ILE A 108 -5.66 -20.94 -0.63
N ASN A 109 -6.12 -20.95 0.63
CA ASN A 109 -6.33 -22.17 1.40
C ASN A 109 -7.66 -22.85 1.07
N LYS A 110 -8.74 -22.07 0.93
CA LYS A 110 -10.12 -22.59 0.78
C LYS A 110 -10.47 -22.92 -0.67
N TYR A 111 -9.84 -22.27 -1.65
CA TYR A 111 -10.16 -22.42 -3.07
C TYR A 111 -8.91 -22.69 -3.94
N PRO A 112 -8.07 -23.70 -3.62
CA PRO A 112 -6.83 -23.97 -4.36
C PRO A 112 -7.06 -24.34 -5.84
N ASP A 113 -8.27 -24.79 -6.19
CA ASP A 113 -8.74 -25.09 -7.55
C ASP A 113 -9.06 -23.85 -8.39
N ARG A 114 -9.26 -22.68 -7.76
CA ARG A 114 -9.62 -21.42 -8.43
C ARG A 114 -8.35 -20.63 -8.75
N GLN A 115 -7.62 -21.11 -9.76
CA GLN A 115 -6.27 -20.66 -10.05
C GLN A 115 -6.14 -19.16 -10.30
N GLY A 116 -7.14 -18.52 -10.93
CA GLY A 116 -7.14 -17.07 -11.18
C GLY A 116 -7.18 -16.26 -9.89
N GLU A 117 -8.14 -16.58 -9.02
CA GLU A 117 -8.33 -15.92 -7.74
C GLU A 117 -7.14 -16.18 -6.80
N VAL A 118 -6.61 -17.40 -6.79
CA VAL A 118 -5.42 -17.77 -6.01
C VAL A 118 -4.18 -17.02 -6.49
N ALA A 119 -3.98 -16.89 -7.80
CA ALA A 119 -2.83 -16.15 -8.35
C ALA A 119 -2.88 -14.68 -7.95
N LEU A 120 -4.05 -14.04 -8.07
CA LEU A 120 -4.23 -12.64 -7.68
C LEU A 120 -4.11 -12.44 -6.16
N ALA A 121 -4.66 -13.35 -5.36
CA ALA A 121 -4.52 -13.31 -3.90
C ALA A 121 -3.05 -13.42 -3.47
N LYS A 122 -2.25 -14.29 -4.11
CA LYS A 122 -0.80 -14.41 -3.84
C LYS A 122 -0.04 -13.14 -4.19
N ASP A 123 -0.33 -12.53 -5.33
CA ASP A 123 0.31 -11.28 -5.76
C ASP A 123 0.06 -10.15 -4.75
N ARG A 124 -1.21 -9.94 -4.40
CA ARG A 124 -1.61 -8.92 -3.42
C ARG A 124 -1.05 -9.20 -2.02
N LEU A 125 -1.07 -10.47 -1.58
CA LEU A 125 -0.48 -10.87 -0.31
C LEU A 125 1.03 -10.56 -0.25
N ASN A 126 1.77 -10.87 -1.32
CA ASN A 126 3.19 -10.56 -1.40
C ASN A 126 3.45 -9.05 -1.35
N ARG A 127 2.62 -8.24 -2.01
CA ARG A 127 2.69 -6.78 -1.91
C ARG A 127 2.45 -6.29 -0.48
N LEU A 128 1.44 -6.82 0.20
CA LEU A 128 1.17 -6.44 1.60
C LEU A 128 2.31 -6.82 2.54
N VAL A 129 2.94 -7.97 2.30
CA VAL A 129 4.11 -8.41 3.08
C VAL A 129 5.34 -7.53 2.78
N SER A 130 5.58 -7.17 1.51
CA SER A 130 6.71 -6.30 1.15
C SER A 130 6.56 -4.88 1.70
N LEU A 131 5.34 -4.34 1.74
CA LEU A 131 5.04 -3.05 2.38
C LEU A 131 5.19 -3.08 3.92
N GLN A 132 5.04 -4.25 4.54
CA GLN A 132 5.28 -4.47 5.96
C GLN A 132 6.75 -4.76 6.31
N VAL A 133 7.64 -4.88 5.31
CA VAL A 133 9.07 -4.85 5.58
C VAL A 133 9.37 -3.44 6.09
N ILE A 134 9.31 -3.29 7.42
CA ILE A 134 9.81 -2.12 8.13
C ILE A 134 11.21 -1.92 7.57
N PRO A 135 11.51 -0.83 6.84
CA PRO A 135 12.88 -0.57 6.42
C PRO A 135 13.71 -0.62 7.71
N PRO A 136 14.83 -1.37 7.72
CA PRO A 136 15.59 -1.55 8.95
C PRO A 136 15.78 -0.19 9.60
N LYS A 137 15.38 -0.06 10.88
CA LYS A 137 15.47 1.20 11.61
C LYS A 137 16.89 1.72 11.39
N PRO A 138 17.08 2.92 10.81
CA PRO A 138 18.41 3.40 10.45
C PRO A 138 19.29 3.35 11.69
N THR A 139 20.40 2.63 11.57
CA THR A 139 21.38 2.51 12.64
C THR A 139 22.42 3.60 12.42
N PHE A 140 22.50 4.53 13.37
CA PHE A 140 23.47 5.61 13.31
C PHE A 140 24.70 5.22 14.12
N THR A 141 25.85 5.12 13.45
CA THR A 141 27.13 4.84 14.09
C THR A 141 27.95 6.12 14.16
N LYS A 142 28.37 6.51 15.37
CA LYS A 142 29.28 7.65 15.55
C LYS A 142 30.71 7.19 15.28
N ILE A 143 31.34 7.70 14.22
CA ILE A 143 32.76 7.51 13.96
C ILE A 143 33.58 8.54 14.74
N ARG A 144 34.59 8.08 15.48
CA ARG A 144 35.48 8.91 16.29
C ARG A 144 36.72 9.30 15.49
N ILE A 145 36.63 10.41 14.77
CA ILE A 145 37.75 10.96 14.00
C ILE A 145 38.54 11.91 14.91
N PRO A 146 39.83 11.64 15.19
CA PRO A 146 40.63 12.41 16.16
C PRO A 146 41.12 13.77 15.64
N THR A 147 40.58 14.23 14.51
CA THR A 147 40.95 15.47 13.83
C THR A 147 39.72 16.27 13.42
N LYS A 148 39.89 17.55 13.11
CA LYS A 148 38.81 18.36 12.53
C LYS A 148 38.59 17.92 11.09
N ILE A 149 37.35 17.54 10.76
CA ILE A 149 36.93 17.24 9.40
C ILE A 149 36.50 18.55 8.75
N THR A 150 36.93 18.77 7.51
CA THR A 150 36.52 19.93 6.71
C THR A 150 35.07 19.78 6.24
N TRP A 151 34.38 20.90 6.02
CA TRP A 151 32.95 20.91 5.65
C TRP A 151 32.64 20.24 4.30
N ASN A 152 33.65 20.08 3.44
CA ASN A 152 33.58 19.47 2.12
C ASN A 152 33.80 17.94 2.12
N ALA A 153 33.99 17.30 3.28
CA ALA A 153 34.18 15.86 3.32
C ALA A 153 32.94 15.10 2.83
N ARG A 154 33.15 14.02 2.07
CA ARG A 154 32.09 13.24 1.43
C ARG A 154 32.21 11.75 1.77
N LEU A 155 31.13 11.19 2.30
CA LEU A 155 30.98 9.75 2.43
C LEU A 155 30.89 9.10 1.04
N SER A 156 31.55 7.96 0.88
CA SER A 156 31.32 7.11 -0.29
C SER A 156 29.88 6.58 -0.29
N PRO A 157 29.31 6.24 -1.46
CA PRO A 157 27.92 5.74 -1.55
C PRO A 157 27.64 4.49 -0.70
N ASP A 158 28.65 3.65 -0.51
CA ASP A 158 28.59 2.46 0.35
C ASP A 158 28.84 2.74 1.84
N GLY A 159 29.18 3.99 2.19
CA GLY A 159 29.46 4.43 3.56
C GLY A 159 30.77 3.92 4.15
N GLN A 160 31.66 3.29 3.37
CA GLN A 160 32.90 2.69 3.87
C GLN A 160 34.09 3.65 3.92
N LYS A 161 34.08 4.70 3.11
CA LYS A 161 35.17 5.67 2.98
C LYS A 161 34.64 7.10 3.20
N LEU A 162 35.51 7.97 3.68
CA LEU A 162 35.31 9.41 3.73
C LEU A 162 36.41 10.08 2.90
N ASN A 163 36.04 10.79 1.86
CA ASN A 163 36.98 11.57 1.07
C ASN A 163 36.97 13.03 1.50
N LEU A 164 38.12 13.68 1.47
CA LEU A 164 38.28 15.10 1.75
C LEU A 164 39.46 15.68 0.97
N ALA A 165 39.39 16.97 0.65
CA ALA A 165 40.52 17.70 0.11
C ALA A 165 41.26 18.44 1.25
N SER A 166 42.58 18.31 1.30
CA SER A 166 43.45 19.01 2.25
C SER A 166 44.79 19.28 1.60
N ASP A 167 45.32 20.49 1.77
CA ASP A 167 46.64 20.89 1.27
C ASP A 167 46.85 20.68 -0.23
N GLY A 168 45.80 20.87 -1.04
CA GLY A 168 45.83 20.65 -2.48
C GLY A 168 45.72 19.18 -2.89
N GLU A 169 45.45 18.29 -1.95
CA GLU A 169 45.46 16.84 -2.17
C GLU A 169 44.11 16.19 -1.86
N LEU A 170 43.75 15.15 -2.61
CA LEU A 170 42.59 14.32 -2.32
C LEU A 170 42.97 13.15 -1.41
N TRP A 171 42.34 13.09 -0.25
CA TRP A 171 42.52 12.04 0.74
C TRP A 171 41.28 11.15 0.84
N SER A 172 41.50 9.85 1.02
CA SER A 172 40.46 8.86 1.32
C SER A 172 40.74 8.19 2.66
N ILE A 173 39.75 8.18 3.54
CA ILE A 173 39.84 7.65 4.90
C ILE A 173 38.88 6.45 5.01
N PRO A 174 39.37 5.22 5.24
CA PRO A 174 38.50 4.11 5.59
C PRO A 174 37.78 4.40 6.91
N LEU A 175 36.47 4.18 7.00
CA LEU A 175 35.69 4.45 8.21
C LEU A 175 35.67 3.30 9.21
N SER A 176 36.42 2.23 8.92
CA SER A 176 36.72 1.15 9.86
C SER A 176 38.20 0.87 9.86
N GLY A 177 38.81 0.93 11.04
CA GLY A 177 40.22 0.72 11.27
C GLY A 177 40.52 -0.52 12.11
N LYS A 178 41.80 -0.77 12.36
CA LYS A 178 42.27 -1.89 13.20
C LYS A 178 41.87 -1.75 14.68
N LEU A 179 41.46 -0.55 15.11
CA LEU A 179 41.06 -0.26 16.49
C LEU A 179 39.56 -0.52 16.75
N GLY A 180 38.79 -0.88 15.71
CA GLY A 180 37.34 -1.10 15.80
C GLY A 180 36.57 -0.38 14.69
N THR A 181 35.28 -0.71 14.57
CA THR A 181 34.36 -0.13 13.58
C THR A 181 34.02 1.34 13.86
N GLU A 182 34.28 1.81 15.07
CA GLU A 182 34.03 3.19 15.49
C GLU A 182 35.23 4.12 15.29
N PHE A 183 36.37 3.61 14.82
CA PHE A 183 37.58 4.37 14.55
C PHE A 183 37.94 4.30 13.07
N PRO A 184 38.35 5.42 12.44
CA PRO A 184 38.81 5.40 11.07
C PRO A 184 40.12 4.61 10.91
N GLY A 185 40.35 4.10 9.70
CA GLY A 185 41.64 3.61 9.24
C GLY A 185 42.62 4.74 8.94
N VAL A 186 43.79 4.36 8.41
CA VAL A 186 44.83 5.31 8.03
C VAL A 186 44.39 6.06 6.75
N PRO A 187 44.42 7.41 6.73
CA PRO A 187 44.17 8.18 5.51
C PRO A 187 45.16 7.80 4.39
N VAL A 188 44.64 7.67 3.17
CA VAL A 188 45.42 7.37 1.96
C VAL A 188 45.25 8.53 0.98
N LYS A 189 46.36 9.09 0.50
CA LYS A 189 46.33 10.06 -0.59
C LYS A 189 45.94 9.33 -1.88
N LEU A 190 44.92 9.82 -2.57
CA LEU A 190 44.57 9.37 -3.91
C LEU A 190 45.44 10.09 -4.93
N ASN A 191 45.91 9.35 -5.94
CA ASN A 191 46.63 9.97 -7.05
C ASN A 191 45.64 10.79 -7.89
N THR A 192 45.93 12.07 -8.12
CA THR A 192 45.19 12.97 -9.02
C THR A 192 46.10 13.54 -10.11
N GLY A 193 47.17 12.83 -10.45
CA GLY A 193 48.19 13.32 -11.39
C GLY A 193 48.82 14.61 -10.88
N ASP A 194 49.01 15.55 -11.79
CA ASP A 194 49.54 16.90 -11.49
C ASP A 194 48.43 17.93 -11.19
N VAL A 195 47.17 17.49 -11.08
CA VAL A 195 46.03 18.38 -10.82
C VAL A 195 45.84 18.57 -9.31
N PRO A 196 46.07 19.78 -8.77
CA PRO A 196 45.83 20.03 -7.37
C PRO A 196 44.32 20.15 -7.11
N VAL A 197 43.91 19.72 -5.92
CA VAL A 197 42.51 19.55 -5.55
C VAL A 197 42.05 20.72 -4.70
N GLU A 198 41.00 21.41 -5.14
CA GLU A 198 40.39 22.50 -4.39
C GLU A 198 39.63 21.99 -3.15
N ASN A 199 39.53 22.85 -2.12
CA ASN A 199 38.81 22.52 -0.90
C ASN A 199 37.27 22.57 -1.05
N SER A 200 36.76 22.57 -2.29
CA SER A 200 35.34 22.58 -2.62
C SER A 200 35.08 21.77 -3.90
N GLY A 201 33.81 21.50 -4.22
CA GLY A 201 33.46 20.79 -5.45
C GLY A 201 33.64 19.26 -5.44
N LEU A 202 33.83 18.64 -4.26
CA LEU A 202 33.99 17.19 -4.16
C LEU A 202 32.63 16.46 -4.24
N ALA A 203 32.52 15.47 -5.14
CA ALA A 203 31.34 14.62 -5.31
C ALA A 203 31.69 13.18 -5.73
N TRP A 204 30.82 12.22 -5.38
CA TRP A 204 30.90 10.82 -5.79
C TRP A 204 29.91 10.52 -6.91
N SER A 205 30.28 9.63 -7.83
CA SER A 205 29.30 8.97 -8.70
C SER A 205 28.38 8.06 -7.87
N GLY A 206 27.13 7.88 -8.31
CA GLY A 206 26.16 7.05 -7.59
C GLY A 206 26.57 5.57 -7.46
N ASP A 207 27.41 5.08 -8.38
CA ASP A 207 27.98 3.73 -8.35
C ASP A 207 29.31 3.63 -7.56
N GLY A 208 29.80 4.74 -7.02
CA GLY A 208 31.01 4.82 -6.21
C GLY A 208 32.32 4.60 -6.97
N LYS A 209 32.30 4.58 -8.31
CA LYS A 209 33.51 4.33 -9.12
C LYS A 209 34.32 5.58 -9.44
N TRP A 210 33.70 6.75 -9.37
CA TRP A 210 34.30 8.01 -9.78
C TRP A 210 34.14 9.08 -8.71
N ILE A 211 35.13 9.97 -8.65
CA ILE A 211 35.15 11.15 -7.80
C ILE A 211 35.33 12.35 -8.72
N ALA A 212 34.41 13.30 -8.63
CA ALA A 212 34.56 14.61 -9.25
C ALA A 212 35.15 15.59 -8.23
N PHE A 213 36.06 16.45 -8.69
CA PHE A 213 36.67 17.51 -7.87
C PHE A 213 37.00 18.72 -8.73
N ASN A 214 37.05 19.90 -8.10
CA ASN A 214 37.50 21.11 -8.77
C ASN A 214 39.03 21.25 -8.64
N ASP A 215 39.68 21.79 -9.67
CA ASP A 215 41.09 22.12 -9.59
C ASP A 215 41.36 23.35 -8.69
N ASN A 216 42.54 23.40 -8.09
CA ASN A 216 43.00 24.52 -7.25
C ASN A 216 43.91 25.45 -8.05
N GLU A 217 43.28 26.44 -8.70
CA GLU A 217 43.94 27.44 -9.54
C GLU A 217 44.96 28.31 -8.76
N TYR A 218 44.72 28.57 -7.48
CA TYR A 218 45.61 29.39 -6.64
C TYR A 218 47.00 28.77 -6.44
N ILE A 219 47.12 27.46 -6.62
CA ILE A 219 48.40 26.74 -6.53
C ILE A 219 49.12 26.73 -7.89
N THR A 220 48.39 26.81 -9.01
CA THR A 220 48.95 26.58 -10.35
C THR A 220 49.32 27.87 -11.10
N ASN A 221 48.59 28.98 -10.96
CA ASN A 221 48.89 30.22 -11.71
C ASN A 221 48.69 31.49 -10.87
N LYS A 222 49.73 32.33 -10.78
CA LYS A 222 49.72 33.61 -10.06
C LYS A 222 49.20 34.80 -10.87
N GLU A 223 48.87 34.63 -12.15
CA GLU A 223 48.50 35.72 -13.05
C GLU A 223 47.20 35.42 -13.84
N MET A 224 46.13 36.14 -13.47
CA MET A 224 44.83 36.39 -14.13
C MET A 224 43.70 35.34 -14.11
N GLU A 225 42.53 35.82 -13.65
CA GLU A 225 41.13 35.43 -13.96
C GLU A 225 40.90 34.06 -14.64
N GLY A 226 41.14 32.94 -13.96
CA GLY A 226 40.87 31.62 -14.51
C GLY A 226 39.45 31.13 -14.29
N ILE A 227 39.07 30.21 -15.18
CA ILE A 227 37.85 29.41 -15.10
C ILE A 227 38.25 28.14 -14.35
N GLN A 228 37.66 27.92 -13.17
CA GLN A 228 37.86 26.67 -12.43
C GLN A 228 37.32 25.48 -13.24
N GLU A 229 38.13 24.43 -13.37
CA GLU A 229 37.78 23.20 -14.09
C GLU A 229 37.30 22.12 -13.12
N ILE A 230 36.47 21.20 -13.63
CA ILE A 230 36.00 20.04 -12.90
C ILE A 230 36.65 18.81 -13.52
N HIS A 231 37.37 18.06 -12.71
CA HIS A 231 37.98 16.81 -13.12
C HIS A 231 37.27 15.62 -12.49
N ILE A 232 37.33 14.48 -13.17
CA ILE A 232 36.90 13.19 -12.65
C ILE A 232 38.08 12.23 -12.56
N VAL A 233 38.18 11.50 -11.45
CA VAL A 233 39.19 10.46 -11.23
C VAL A 233 38.52 9.19 -10.72
N SER A 234 39.15 8.03 -10.94
CA SER A 234 38.73 6.77 -10.33
C SER A 234 38.69 6.88 -8.81
N ALA A 235 37.78 6.16 -8.17
CA ALA A 235 37.69 6.06 -6.70
C ALA A 235 38.99 5.56 -6.03
N GLU A 236 39.86 4.89 -6.80
CA GLU A 236 41.16 4.41 -6.35
C GLU A 236 42.33 5.35 -6.75
N GLY A 237 42.02 6.52 -7.32
CA GLY A 237 43.00 7.44 -7.89
C GLY A 237 43.45 7.08 -9.31
N GLY A 238 44.26 7.94 -9.91
CA GLY A 238 44.81 7.79 -11.26
C GLY A 238 44.88 9.14 -11.99
N GLU A 239 45.06 9.07 -13.30
CA GLU A 239 45.00 10.26 -14.16
C GLU A 239 43.57 10.82 -14.23
N PRO A 240 43.34 12.08 -13.83
CA PRO A 240 42.03 12.71 -13.96
C PRO A 240 41.67 13.02 -15.40
N LYS A 241 40.37 13.15 -15.68
CA LYS A 241 39.83 13.62 -16.95
C LYS A 241 39.09 14.93 -16.72
N GLY A 242 39.39 15.96 -17.52
CA GLY A 242 38.61 17.20 -17.61
C GLY A 242 37.41 17.06 -18.55
#